data_AF-A0A9D1AME9-F1
#
_entry.id   AF-A0A9D1AME9-F1
#
_cell.length_a   1.000
_cell.length_b   1.000
_cell.length_c   1.000
_cell.angle_alpha   90.00
_cell.angle_beta   90.00
_cell.angle_gamma   90.00
#
_symmetry.space_group_name_H-M   'P 1'
#
loop_
_entity.id
_entity.type
_entity.pdbx_description
1 polymer ?
#
loop_
_entity_poly.entity_id
_entity_poly.type
_entity_poly.pdbx_seq_one_letter_code
_entity_poly.pdbx_strand_id
1 'polypeptide(L)'
;MIYHREDSIQAIRKEEQQTVQTERLAQQSVEAARIFAASSVSLSNDQALAMPELFPAWEDVLAKGKKLAEGSVLRDGETLYRVVQSGGVTPQENQPPHGEGMLAVYRPIETEHAGTQEDPIPWVYGMDCRAGQYFSYEGHVYRVAEGGDMIPCVWAPGTPGLWQWELVS
;
A
#
# COMPACT_ATOMS: atom_id res chain seq x y z
N MET A 1 -17.78 26.18 51.78
CA MET A 1 -16.63 25.58 51.07
C MET A 1 -16.92 24.22 50.42
N ILE A 2 -18.08 23.58 50.67
CA ILE A 2 -18.40 22.23 50.17
C ILE A 2 -18.93 22.27 48.71
N TYR A 3 -19.77 23.26 48.38
CA TYR A 3 -20.38 23.40 47.04
C TYR A 3 -19.37 23.49 45.88
N HIS A 4 -18.29 24.28 46.01
CA HIS A 4 -17.26 24.37 44.97
C HIS A 4 -16.57 23.04 44.66
N ARG A 5 -16.50 22.11 45.62
CA ARG A 5 -15.86 20.81 45.44
C ARG A 5 -16.74 19.87 44.62
N GLU A 6 -18.06 19.93 44.83
CA GLU A 6 -19.03 19.11 44.09
C GLU A 6 -19.14 19.55 42.63
N ASP A 7 -19.19 20.86 42.37
CA ASP A 7 -19.15 21.41 41.01
C ASP A 7 -17.85 21.02 40.28
N SER A 8 -16.72 21.05 40.98
CA SER A 8 -15.42 20.64 40.41
C SER A 8 -15.39 19.15 40.06
N ILE A 9 -15.95 18.28 40.90
CA ILE A 9 -16.01 16.83 40.65
C ILE A 9 -16.96 16.51 39.49
N GLN A 10 -18.09 17.23 39.36
CA GLN A 10 -19.02 17.06 38.25
C GLN A 10 -18.41 17.51 36.93
N ALA A 11 -17.64 18.61 36.93
CA ALA A 11 -16.91 19.08 35.75
C ALA A 11 -15.89 18.04 35.27
N ILE A 12 -15.07 17.49 36.18
CA ILE A 12 -14.09 16.43 35.86
C ILE A 12 -14.78 15.20 35.28
N ARG A 13 -15.87 14.72 35.89
CA ARG A 13 -16.63 13.55 35.38
C ARG A 13 -17.23 13.79 34.00
N LYS A 14 -17.71 15.01 33.74
CA LYS A 14 -18.27 15.37 32.43
C LYS A 14 -17.18 15.42 31.37
N GLU A 15 -16.01 15.94 31.72
CA GLU A 15 -14.83 15.96 30.86
C GLU A 15 -14.32 14.54 30.58
N GLU A 16 -14.22 13.69 31.59
CA GLU A 16 -13.92 12.25 31.45
C GLU A 16 -14.93 11.52 30.57
N GLN A 17 -16.23 11.80 30.72
CA GLN A 17 -17.26 11.23 29.85
C GLN A 17 -17.13 11.72 28.41
N GLN A 18 -16.77 12.99 28.21
CA GLN A 18 -16.54 13.55 26.88
C GLN A 18 -15.28 12.99 26.22
N THR A 19 -14.19 12.78 26.98
CA THR A 19 -12.96 12.14 26.46
C THR A 19 -13.25 10.71 26.06
N VAL A 20 -13.87 9.91 26.94
CA VAL A 20 -14.26 8.51 26.64
C VAL A 20 -15.20 8.46 25.43
N GLN A 21 -16.16 9.38 25.33
CA GLN A 21 -17.06 9.43 24.18
C GLN A 21 -16.33 9.77 22.89
N THR A 22 -15.40 10.73 22.93
CA THR A 22 -14.57 11.12 21.78
C THR A 22 -13.66 9.98 21.33
N GLU A 23 -13.01 9.29 22.27
CA GLU A 23 -12.18 8.12 22.00
C GLU A 23 -12.99 6.99 21.37
N ARG A 24 -14.18 6.71 21.90
CA ARG A 24 -15.09 5.70 21.34
C ARG A 24 -15.52 6.04 19.92
N LEU A 25 -15.87 7.30 19.66
CA LEU A 25 -16.24 7.75 18.30
C LEU A 25 -15.05 7.63 17.35
N ALA A 26 -13.84 8.02 17.77
CA ALA A 26 -12.63 7.87 16.98
C ALA A 26 -12.35 6.40 16.63
N GLN A 27 -12.48 5.48 17.58
CA GLN A 27 -12.34 4.04 17.35
C GLN A 27 -13.37 3.52 16.33
N GLN A 28 -14.64 3.92 16.46
CA GLN A 28 -15.69 3.55 15.51
C GLN A 28 -15.42 4.10 14.10
N SER A 29 -14.89 5.32 13.99
CA SER A 29 -14.51 5.92 12.70
C SER A 29 -13.36 5.18 12.03
N VAL A 30 -12.31 4.82 12.78
CA VAL A 30 -11.17 4.04 12.25
C VAL A 30 -11.64 2.66 11.78
N GLU A 31 -12.49 1.98 12.54
CA GLU A 31 -13.01 0.67 12.16
C GLU A 31 -13.89 0.75 10.90
N ALA A 32 -14.77 1.75 10.82
CA ALA A 32 -15.57 1.98 9.62
C ALA A 32 -14.68 2.26 8.39
N ALA A 33 -13.59 3.01 8.57
CA ALA A 33 -12.64 3.30 7.51
C ALA A 33 -11.87 2.04 7.05
N ARG A 34 -11.48 1.15 7.97
CA ARG A 34 -10.90 -0.16 7.66
C ARG A 34 -11.85 -1.05 6.87
N ILE A 35 -13.12 -1.13 7.29
CA ILE A 35 -14.14 -1.90 6.59
C ILE A 35 -14.31 -1.37 5.16
N PHE A 36 -14.40 -0.04 5.01
CA PHE A 36 -14.48 0.60 3.70
C PHE A 36 -13.26 0.26 2.84
N ALA A 37 -12.05 0.50 3.35
CA ALA A 37 -10.80 0.23 2.64
C ALA A 37 -10.68 -1.23 2.19
N ALA A 38 -10.95 -2.18 3.09
CA ALA A 38 -10.89 -3.61 2.79
C ALA A 38 -11.92 -4.08 1.74
N SER A 39 -13.03 -3.34 1.58
CA SER A 39 -14.07 -3.63 0.58
C SER A 39 -13.89 -2.87 -0.74
N SER A 40 -13.01 -1.87 -0.77
CA SER A 40 -12.81 -1.01 -1.94
C SER A 40 -11.87 -1.66 -2.95
N VAL A 41 -12.18 -1.44 -4.22
CA VAL A 41 -11.35 -1.86 -5.36
C VAL A 41 -10.97 -0.67 -6.26
N SER A 42 -11.42 0.53 -5.92
CA SER A 42 -11.32 1.73 -6.76
C SER A 42 -10.45 2.83 -6.17
N LEU A 43 -9.84 2.62 -4.99
CA LEU A 43 -8.90 3.59 -4.42
C LEU A 43 -7.68 3.71 -5.33
N SER A 44 -7.25 4.95 -5.61
CA SER A 44 -5.98 5.19 -6.30
C SER A 44 -4.80 4.75 -5.45
N ASN A 45 -3.61 4.66 -6.06
CA ASN A 45 -2.40 4.30 -5.34
C ASN A 45 -2.05 5.34 -4.27
N ASP A 46 -2.10 6.63 -4.60
CA ASP A 46 -1.85 7.72 -3.65
C ASP A 46 -2.83 7.70 -2.47
N GLN A 47 -4.12 7.42 -2.75
CA GLN A 47 -5.11 7.27 -1.68
C GLN A 47 -4.75 6.10 -0.76
N ALA A 48 -4.37 4.95 -1.32
CA ALA A 48 -3.99 3.80 -0.52
C ALA A 48 -2.73 4.08 0.33
N LEU A 49 -1.71 4.71 -0.25
CA LEU A 49 -0.45 5.04 0.42
C LEU A 49 -0.61 6.11 1.50
N ALA A 50 -1.64 6.96 1.42
CA ALA A 50 -1.96 7.92 2.48
C ALA A 50 -2.53 7.26 3.75
N MET A 51 -3.01 6.01 3.66
CA MET A 51 -3.69 5.32 4.77
C MET A 51 -3.37 3.81 4.82
N PRO A 52 -2.08 3.41 4.88
CA PRO A 52 -1.66 2.00 4.78
C PRO A 52 -2.22 1.14 5.91
N GLU A 53 -2.36 1.70 7.11
CA GLU A 53 -2.88 1.01 8.30
C GLU A 53 -4.39 0.71 8.27
N LEU A 54 -5.10 1.21 7.24
CA LEU A 54 -6.50 0.87 7.04
C LEU A 54 -6.70 -0.41 6.22
N PHE A 55 -5.67 -0.86 5.51
CA PHE A 55 -5.75 -2.07 4.70
C PHE A 55 -5.45 -3.31 5.53
N PRO A 56 -6.10 -4.44 5.23
CA PRO A 56 -5.88 -5.68 5.98
C PRO A 56 -4.47 -6.21 5.72
N ALA A 57 -3.86 -6.78 6.75
CA ALA A 57 -2.60 -7.51 6.60
C ALA A 57 -2.81 -8.83 5.84
N TRP A 58 -1.77 -9.31 5.17
CA TRP A 58 -1.75 -10.57 4.44
C TRP A 58 -2.18 -11.75 5.33
N GLU A 59 -1.66 -11.79 6.55
CA GLU A 59 -1.96 -12.83 7.53
C GLU A 59 -3.45 -12.85 7.89
N ASP A 60 -4.10 -11.69 7.97
CA ASP A 60 -5.52 -11.57 8.28
C ASP A 60 -6.40 -12.05 7.12
N VAL A 61 -6.05 -11.71 5.89
CA VAL A 61 -6.81 -12.16 4.71
C VAL A 61 -6.61 -13.66 4.46
N LEU A 62 -5.40 -14.16 4.71
CA LEU A 62 -5.07 -15.59 4.67
C LEU A 62 -5.89 -16.36 5.69
N ALA A 63 -5.89 -15.92 6.95
CA ALA A 63 -6.66 -16.56 8.02
C ALA A 63 -8.19 -16.53 7.76
N LYS A 64 -8.70 -15.46 7.15
CA LYS A 64 -10.11 -15.37 6.76
C LYS A 64 -10.47 -16.31 5.59
N GLY A 65 -9.52 -16.63 4.71
CA GLY A 65 -9.69 -17.53 3.56
C GLY A 65 -10.76 -17.06 2.56
N LYS A 66 -11.12 -15.77 2.58
CA LYS A 66 -12.12 -15.20 1.67
C LYS A 66 -11.47 -14.74 0.38
N LYS A 67 -12.19 -14.90 -0.73
CA LYS A 67 -11.77 -14.38 -2.03
C LYS A 67 -11.66 -12.85 -2.00
N LEU A 68 -10.50 -12.33 -2.40
CA LEU A 68 -10.25 -10.93 -2.67
C LEU A 68 -10.62 -10.64 -4.13
N ALA A 69 -11.23 -9.48 -4.38
CA ALA A 69 -11.59 -9.06 -5.72
C ALA A 69 -10.36 -8.47 -6.45
N GLU A 70 -10.43 -8.42 -7.78
CA GLU A 70 -9.51 -7.60 -8.56
C GLU A 70 -9.61 -6.14 -8.10
N GLY A 71 -8.47 -5.49 -7.91
CA GLY A 71 -8.35 -4.12 -7.41
C GLY A 71 -8.28 -4.00 -5.88
N SER A 72 -8.56 -5.07 -5.13
CA SER A 72 -8.43 -5.07 -3.65
C SER A 72 -7.00 -4.77 -3.23
N VAL A 73 -6.85 -4.01 -2.15
CA VAL A 73 -5.54 -3.63 -1.59
C VAL A 73 -5.34 -4.32 -0.24
N LEU A 74 -4.13 -4.80 -0.01
CA LEU A 74 -3.71 -5.45 1.23
C LEU A 74 -2.26 -5.07 1.54
N ARG A 75 -1.87 -5.26 2.80
CA ARG A 75 -0.50 -5.03 3.26
C ARG A 75 0.22 -6.36 3.48
N ASP A 76 1.46 -6.45 3.03
CA ASP A 76 2.35 -7.58 3.27
C ASP A 76 3.68 -7.01 3.76
N GLY A 77 3.96 -7.18 5.06
CA GLY A 77 5.01 -6.43 5.75
C GLY A 77 4.74 -4.91 5.73
N GLU A 78 5.69 -4.17 5.14
CA GLU A 78 5.64 -2.71 4.99
C GLU A 78 5.08 -2.27 3.62
N THR A 79 4.89 -3.21 2.69
CA THR A 79 4.49 -2.91 1.30
C THR A 79 2.99 -3.12 1.12
N LEU A 80 2.34 -2.18 0.44
CA LEU A 80 0.97 -2.36 -0.03
C LEU A 80 0.99 -3.07 -1.39
N TYR A 81 0.10 -4.04 -1.56
CA TYR A 81 -0.11 -4.75 -2.80
C TYR A 81 -1.55 -4.60 -3.27
N ARG A 82 -1.74 -4.55 -4.59
CA ARG A 82 -3.03 -4.62 -5.26
C ARG A 82 -3.22 -5.96 -5.93
N VAL A 83 -4.39 -6.57 -5.76
CA VAL A 83 -4.80 -7.73 -6.54
C VAL A 83 -5.03 -7.30 -7.98
N VAL A 84 -4.30 -7.87 -8.92
CA VAL A 84 -4.44 -7.61 -10.37
C VAL A 84 -4.90 -8.82 -11.16
N GLN A 85 -4.98 -10.00 -10.54
CA GLN A 85 -5.54 -11.18 -11.17
C GLN A 85 -7.00 -10.93 -11.56
N SER A 86 -7.30 -11.14 -12.84
CA SER A 86 -8.66 -10.97 -13.34
C SER A 86 -9.63 -11.91 -12.62
N GLY A 87 -10.73 -11.35 -12.12
CA GLY A 87 -11.72 -12.09 -11.35
C GLY A 87 -11.31 -12.38 -9.90
N GLY A 88 -10.17 -11.87 -9.42
CA GLY A 88 -9.73 -11.95 -8.02
C GLY A 88 -9.09 -13.27 -7.60
N VAL A 89 -8.61 -13.32 -6.36
CA VAL A 89 -7.80 -14.43 -5.81
C VAL A 89 -8.29 -14.87 -4.43
N THR A 90 -8.22 -16.17 -4.14
CA THR A 90 -8.34 -16.67 -2.76
C THR A 90 -6.93 -16.82 -2.17
N PRO A 91 -6.60 -16.13 -1.06
CA PRO A 91 -5.29 -16.23 -0.40
C PRO A 91 -4.90 -17.68 -0.06
N GLN A 92 -3.63 -18.02 -0.29
CA GLN A 92 -3.04 -19.33 0.01
C GLN A 92 -1.67 -19.14 0.63
N GLU A 93 -1.32 -19.97 1.63
CA GLU A 93 -0.11 -19.81 2.44
C GLU A 93 1.19 -19.82 1.61
N ASN A 94 1.24 -20.65 0.57
CA ASN A 94 2.37 -20.76 -0.35
C ASN A 94 2.39 -19.70 -1.47
N GLN A 95 1.47 -18.72 -1.43
CA GLN A 95 1.28 -17.70 -2.46
C GLN A 95 1.17 -16.29 -1.86
N PRO A 96 2.12 -15.85 -1.01
CA PRO A 96 2.09 -14.49 -0.47
C PRO A 96 2.34 -13.44 -1.55
N PRO A 97 1.89 -12.18 -1.36
CA PRO A 97 2.12 -11.10 -2.32
C PRO A 97 3.58 -10.88 -2.72
N HIS A 98 4.51 -10.96 -1.76
CA HIS A 98 5.95 -10.89 -2.02
C HIS A 98 6.56 -12.16 -2.65
N GLY A 99 5.78 -13.23 -2.80
CA GLY A 99 6.25 -14.54 -3.24
C GLY A 99 6.73 -14.57 -4.70
N GLU A 100 7.70 -15.43 -4.98
CA GLU A 100 8.15 -15.67 -6.35
C GLU A 100 6.99 -16.15 -7.24
N GLY A 101 6.86 -15.58 -8.44
CA GLY A 101 5.78 -15.89 -9.37
C GLY A 101 4.42 -15.26 -9.03
N MET A 102 4.28 -14.60 -7.87
CA MET A 102 3.00 -14.04 -7.43
C MET A 102 2.67 -12.68 -8.03
N LEU A 103 3.59 -12.14 -8.82
CA LEU A 103 3.43 -10.86 -9.51
C LEU A 103 2.27 -10.86 -10.51
N ALA A 104 1.86 -11.99 -11.08
CA ALA A 104 0.65 -12.05 -11.91
C ALA A 104 -0.66 -11.89 -11.11
N VAL A 105 -0.57 -11.96 -9.78
CA VAL A 105 -1.71 -11.91 -8.86
C VAL A 105 -1.70 -10.62 -8.03
N TYR A 106 -0.53 -10.24 -7.53
CA TYR A 106 -0.34 -9.08 -6.67
C TYR A 106 0.71 -8.14 -7.29
N ARG A 107 0.40 -6.85 -7.35
CA ARG A 107 1.32 -5.79 -7.80
C ARG A 107 1.62 -4.84 -6.64
N PRO A 108 2.88 -4.47 -6.39
CA PRO A 108 3.19 -3.46 -5.39
C PRO A 108 2.53 -2.12 -5.77
N ILE A 109 2.07 -1.39 -4.76
CA ILE A 109 1.51 -0.04 -4.89
C ILE A 109 2.62 0.96 -4.60
N GLU A 110 2.90 1.81 -5.58
CA GLU A 110 3.87 2.89 -5.49
C GLU A 110 3.17 4.23 -5.69
N THR A 111 3.81 5.30 -5.19
CA THR A 111 3.39 6.68 -5.46
C THR A 111 3.40 6.93 -6.98
N GLU A 112 2.45 7.72 -7.47
CA GLU A 112 2.49 8.14 -8.87
C GLU A 112 3.69 9.07 -9.11
N HIS A 113 4.59 8.65 -10.00
CA HIS A 113 5.71 9.44 -10.50
C HIS A 113 5.56 9.66 -11.99
N ALA A 114 6.00 10.81 -12.49
CA ALA A 114 5.97 11.11 -13.92
C ALA A 114 6.84 10.14 -14.73
N GLY A 115 7.84 9.52 -14.10
CA GLY A 115 8.78 8.62 -14.76
C GLY A 115 9.67 9.38 -15.74
N THR A 116 10.04 10.62 -15.40
CA THR A 116 11.00 11.45 -16.13
C THR A 116 12.33 11.50 -15.40
N GLN A 117 13.35 12.08 -16.01
CA GLN A 117 14.66 12.22 -15.36
C GLN A 117 14.59 13.05 -14.07
N GLU A 118 13.70 14.06 -14.04
CA GLU A 118 13.50 14.96 -12.90
C GLU A 118 12.60 14.37 -11.80
N ASP A 119 11.72 13.44 -12.17
CA ASP A 119 10.83 12.71 -11.26
C ASP A 119 10.83 11.20 -11.61
N PRO A 120 11.95 10.50 -11.31
CA PRO A 120 12.09 9.10 -11.64
C PRO A 120 11.29 8.23 -10.67
N ILE A 121 10.68 7.17 -11.19
CA ILE A 121 9.92 6.22 -10.37
C ILE A 121 10.90 5.41 -9.50
N PRO A 122 10.78 5.36 -8.16
CA PRO A 122 11.56 4.44 -7.33
C PRO A 122 11.36 3.00 -7.79
N TRP A 123 12.45 2.32 -8.15
CA TRP A 123 12.34 0.95 -8.63
C TRP A 123 12.05 0.00 -7.48
N VAL A 124 11.00 -0.81 -7.63
CA VAL A 124 10.62 -1.87 -6.72
C VAL A 124 10.40 -3.15 -7.51
N TYR A 125 10.85 -4.28 -6.94
CA TYR A 125 10.71 -5.58 -7.56
C TYR A 125 9.25 -5.87 -7.94
N GLY A 126 9.02 -6.18 -9.21
CA GLY A 126 7.73 -6.62 -9.72
C GLY A 126 6.73 -5.53 -10.11
N MET A 127 7.18 -4.28 -10.15
CA MET A 127 6.45 -3.17 -10.77
C MET A 127 6.43 -3.27 -12.30
N ASP A 128 5.72 -2.38 -12.97
CA ASP A 128 5.68 -2.34 -14.44
C ASP A 128 6.70 -1.32 -14.97
N CYS A 129 7.63 -1.77 -15.81
CA CYS A 129 8.62 -0.91 -16.48
C CYS A 129 8.25 -0.74 -17.96
N ARG A 130 8.18 0.50 -18.47
CA ARG A 130 7.94 0.78 -19.89
C ARG A 130 9.10 1.55 -20.51
N ALA A 131 9.36 1.29 -21.79
CA ALA A 131 10.44 1.95 -22.52
C ALA A 131 10.32 3.48 -22.45
N GLY A 132 11.45 4.15 -22.21
CA GLY A 132 11.53 5.60 -22.08
C GLY A 132 11.20 6.17 -20.70
N GLN A 133 10.63 5.38 -19.78
CA GLN A 133 10.45 5.80 -18.39
C GLN A 133 11.77 5.80 -17.63
N TYR A 134 11.86 6.64 -16.60
CA TYR A 134 13.01 6.78 -15.73
C TYR A 134 12.73 6.22 -14.35
N PHE A 135 13.73 5.53 -13.79
CA PHE A 135 13.66 4.87 -12.49
C PHE A 135 14.85 5.22 -11.62
N SER A 136 14.63 5.38 -10.32
CA SER A 136 15.70 5.55 -9.33
C SER A 136 15.99 4.24 -8.62
N TYR A 137 17.27 3.88 -8.49
CA TYR A 137 17.71 2.66 -7.82
C TYR A 137 19.14 2.83 -7.30
N GLU A 138 19.36 2.48 -6.04
CA GLU A 138 20.68 2.58 -5.37
C GLU A 138 21.40 3.92 -5.60
N GLY A 139 20.65 5.03 -5.52
CA GLY A 139 21.18 6.38 -5.65
C GLY A 139 21.44 6.85 -7.08
N HIS A 140 21.13 6.05 -8.09
CA HIS A 140 21.31 6.38 -9.50
C HIS A 140 19.97 6.49 -10.22
N VAL A 141 19.97 7.17 -11.37
CA VAL A 141 18.81 7.24 -12.28
C VAL A 141 19.10 6.43 -13.52
N TYR A 142 18.14 5.60 -13.91
CA TYR A 142 18.17 4.77 -15.10
C TYR A 142 16.98 5.08 -15.98
N ARG A 143 17.16 5.01 -17.30
CA ARG A 143 16.08 5.03 -18.27
C ARG A 143 15.87 3.62 -18.80
N VAL A 144 14.62 3.21 -18.97
CA VAL A 144 14.30 1.96 -19.67
C VAL A 144 14.63 2.15 -21.16
N ALA A 145 15.54 1.34 -21.69
CA ALA A 145 15.94 1.36 -23.08
C ALA A 145 14.76 1.11 -24.03
N GLU A 146 14.92 1.49 -25.29
CA GLU A 146 13.93 1.17 -26.33
C GLU A 146 13.74 -0.35 -26.45
N GLY A 147 12.48 -0.80 -26.41
CA GLY A 147 12.12 -2.22 -26.38
C GLY A 147 12.30 -2.90 -25.02
N GLY A 148 12.74 -2.18 -23.98
CA GLY A 148 12.96 -2.68 -22.62
C GLY A 148 11.69 -2.81 -21.76
N ASP A 149 10.50 -2.70 -22.35
CA ASP A 149 9.23 -2.91 -21.66
C ASP A 149 9.21 -4.26 -20.94
N MET A 150 8.89 -4.25 -19.65
CA MET A 150 8.85 -5.46 -18.83
C MET A 150 7.77 -5.35 -17.77
N ILE A 151 6.75 -6.20 -17.91
CA ILE A 151 5.54 -6.20 -17.10
C ILE A 151 5.26 -7.66 -16.66
N PRO A 152 5.59 -8.05 -15.42
CA PRO A 152 6.32 -7.28 -14.41
C PRO A 152 7.83 -7.22 -14.65
N CYS A 153 8.41 -6.12 -14.20
CA CYS A 153 9.82 -5.83 -14.14
C CYS A 153 10.46 -6.54 -12.95
N VAL A 154 11.22 -7.60 -13.23
CA VAL A 154 11.95 -8.38 -12.20
C VAL A 154 13.47 -8.21 -12.28
N TRP A 155 13.92 -7.37 -13.21
CA TRP A 155 15.33 -7.07 -13.45
C TRP A 155 15.68 -5.73 -12.83
N ALA A 156 16.48 -5.76 -11.75
CA ALA A 156 16.90 -4.56 -11.07
C ALA A 156 17.77 -3.65 -11.97
N PRO A 157 17.59 -2.32 -11.93
CA PRO A 157 18.50 -1.39 -12.58
C PRO A 157 19.94 -1.60 -12.13
N GLY A 158 20.91 -1.34 -13.01
CA GLY A 158 22.34 -1.56 -12.71
C GLY A 158 22.80 -3.01 -12.77
N THR A 159 21.93 -4.00 -13.03
CA THR A 159 22.35 -5.39 -13.24
C THR A 159 23.32 -5.51 -14.43
N PRO A 160 24.56 -6.01 -14.25
CA PRO A 160 25.55 -6.05 -15.31
C PRO A 160 25.10 -6.82 -16.55
N GLY A 161 25.25 -6.19 -17.73
CA GLY A 161 24.93 -6.82 -19.02
C GLY A 161 23.43 -6.85 -19.38
N LEU A 162 22.55 -6.31 -18.54
CA LEU A 162 21.14 -6.13 -18.92
C LEU A 162 20.97 -4.89 -19.80
N TRP A 163 20.52 -5.14 -21.02
CA TRP A 163 20.25 -4.10 -22.01
C TRP A 163 19.00 -3.26 -21.72
N GLN A 164 18.19 -3.67 -20.73
CA GLN A 164 16.97 -2.95 -20.34
C GLN A 164 17.26 -1.54 -19.80
N TRP A 165 18.43 -1.33 -19.18
CA TRP A 165 18.71 -0.14 -18.39
C TRP A 165 19.82 0.71 -19.00
N GLU A 166 19.52 1.98 -19.27
CA GLU A 166 20.49 3.02 -19.63
C GLU A 166 20.78 3.84 -18.37
N LEU A 167 22.01 3.80 -17.85
CA LEU A 167 22.40 4.65 -16.71
C LEU A 167 22.45 6.12 -17.17
N VAL A 168 21.80 7.00 -16.42
CA VAL A 168 21.66 8.44 -16.73
C VAL A 168 22.53 9.29 -15.82
N SER A 169 22.48 9.07 -14.50
CA SER A 169 23.26 9.81 -13.49
C SER A 169 23.49 9.00 -12.23
#